data_AF-A0A9D5ZJ57-F1
#
_entry.id   AF-A0A9D5ZJ57-F1
#
_cell.length_a   1.000
_cell.length_b   1.000
_cell.length_c   1.000
_cell.angle_alpha   90.00
_cell.angle_beta   90.00
_cell.angle_gamma   90.00
#
_symmetry.space_group_name_H-M   'P 1'
#
loop_
_entity.id
_entity.type
_entity.pdbx_description
1 polymer ?
#
loop_
_entity_poly.entity_id
_entity_poly.type
_entity_poly.pdbx_seq_one_letter_code
_entity_poly.pdbx_strand_id
1 'polypeptide(L)'
;MRSPNLAGRTILITRPQPEAEQTADLVRRAGGHPLVAPALVMGPPADPVPFHAAMARLDTYAGIILTSAHGARALLDALPAGSAHPPLYAVGAKTAALLHQGGCPATIPTQPGDAQALAQFILSRHGPGTLFLFLRAESGQETLVHILEAGGCRVELVVAYRAMPITQLPEPVLTALHRREVSAISF
;
A
#
# COMPACT_ATOMS: atom_id res chain seq x y z
N MET A 1 -15.47 24.02 4.36
CA MET A 1 -15.70 22.99 5.41
C MET A 1 -15.00 23.45 6.68
N ARG A 2 -15.68 23.54 7.83
CA ARG A 2 -14.99 23.78 9.11
C ARG A 2 -14.16 22.54 9.42
N SER A 3 -12.83 22.69 9.54
CA SER A 3 -12.00 21.60 10.07
C SER A 3 -12.54 21.19 11.44
N PRO A 4 -12.65 19.89 11.74
CA PRO A 4 -13.07 19.44 13.06
C PRO A 4 -12.11 20.03 14.09
N ASN A 5 -12.65 20.67 15.13
CA ASN A 5 -11.86 21.22 16.22
C ASN A 5 -11.53 20.07 17.19
N LEU A 6 -10.25 19.73 17.31
CA LEU A 6 -9.74 18.70 18.23
C LEU A 6 -9.05 19.33 19.46
N ALA A 7 -9.26 20.62 19.73
CA ALA A 7 -8.66 21.33 20.86
C ALA A 7 -8.80 20.53 22.18
N GLY A 8 -7.65 20.23 22.79
CA GLY A 8 -7.57 19.50 24.06
C GLY A 8 -7.95 18.02 24.00
N ARG A 9 -8.22 17.46 22.81
CA ARG A 9 -8.52 16.03 22.63
C ARG A 9 -7.25 15.25 22.36
N THR A 10 -7.05 14.17 23.11
CA THR A 10 -5.98 13.20 22.85
C THR A 10 -6.50 12.11 21.91
N ILE A 11 -5.85 11.93 20.76
CA ILE A 11 -6.26 10.96 19.73
C ILE A 11 -5.19 9.87 19.63
N LEU A 12 -5.56 8.63 19.95
CA LEU A 12 -4.69 7.47 19.73
C LEU A 12 -4.74 7.07 18.25
N ILE A 13 -3.58 6.99 17.60
CA ILE A 13 -3.45 6.66 16.18
C ILE A 13 -2.78 5.30 16.07
N THR A 14 -3.50 4.34 15.48
CA THR A 14 -3.08 2.93 15.37
C THR A 14 -2.68 2.50 13.96
N ARG A 15 -2.68 3.45 13.01
CA ARG A 15 -2.30 3.22 11.63
C ARG A 15 -0.82 2.79 11.51
N PRO A 16 -0.47 1.97 10.50
CA PRO A 16 0.93 1.70 10.15
C PRO A 16 1.68 2.99 9.79
N GLN A 17 3.01 2.96 9.92
CA GLN A 17 3.86 4.01 9.35
C GLN A 17 3.99 3.87 7.83
N PRO A 18 4.12 4.98 7.07
CA PRO A 18 4.16 6.37 7.52
C PRO A 18 2.78 7.06 7.70
N GLU A 19 1.67 6.38 7.41
CA GLU A 19 0.31 6.92 7.52
C GLU A 19 -0.07 7.40 8.92
N ALA A 20 0.51 6.78 9.95
CA ALA A 20 0.35 7.19 11.34
C ALA A 20 0.80 8.65 11.54
N GLU A 21 1.97 9.02 11.03
CA GLU A 21 2.50 10.37 11.18
C GLU A 21 1.71 11.40 10.35
N GLN A 22 1.28 11.01 9.15
CA GLN A 22 0.39 11.84 8.32
C GLN A 22 -0.91 12.16 9.07
N THR A 23 -1.45 11.18 9.80
CA THR A 23 -2.65 11.35 10.62
C THR A 23 -2.35 12.19 11.86
N ALA A 24 -1.18 12.01 12.49
CA ALA A 24 -0.75 12.80 13.64
C ALA A 24 -0.64 14.28 13.29
N ASP A 25 -0.10 14.61 12.13
CA ASP A 25 -0.03 15.98 11.63
C ASP A 25 -1.42 16.60 11.42
N LEU A 26 -2.38 15.84 10.90
CA LEU A 26 -3.76 16.30 10.77
C LEU A 26 -4.39 16.58 12.14
N VAL A 27 -4.13 15.72 13.14
CA VAL A 27 -4.60 15.93 14.52
C VAL A 27 -3.99 17.18 15.14
N ARG A 28 -2.68 17.39 15.01
CA ARG A 28 -1.98 18.59 15.50
C ARG A 28 -2.55 19.85 14.85
N ARG A 29 -2.74 19.85 13.53
CA ARG A 29 -3.32 20.99 12.78
C ARG A 29 -4.76 21.32 13.19
N ALA A 30 -5.49 20.33 13.69
CA ALA A 30 -6.83 20.49 14.25
C ALA A 30 -6.83 20.90 15.74
N GLY A 31 -5.67 21.09 16.36
CA GLY A 31 -5.51 21.51 17.76
C GLY A 31 -5.50 20.36 18.78
N GLY A 32 -5.48 19.11 18.33
CA GLY A 32 -5.44 17.92 19.19
C GLY A 32 -4.04 17.43 19.53
N HIS A 33 -3.98 16.46 20.44
CA HIS A 33 -2.75 15.80 20.89
C HIS A 33 -2.70 14.36 20.32
N PRO A 34 -1.89 14.08 19.30
CA PRO A 34 -1.76 12.71 18.80
C PRO A 34 -0.91 11.85 19.73
N LEU A 35 -1.38 10.64 20.01
CA LEU A 35 -0.59 9.54 20.56
C LEU A 35 -0.41 8.49 19.48
N VAL A 36 0.79 8.36 18.94
CA VAL A 36 1.09 7.43 17.86
C VAL A 36 1.52 6.08 18.44
N ALA A 37 0.73 5.05 18.20
CA ALA A 37 1.07 3.67 18.51
C ALA A 37 0.50 2.74 17.42
N PRO A 38 1.25 2.57 16.31
CA PRO A 38 0.84 1.67 15.24
C PRO A 38 0.52 0.28 15.79
N ALA A 39 -0.61 -0.29 15.35
CA ALA A 39 -0.99 -1.66 15.69
C ALA A 39 -0.32 -2.69 14.77
N LEU A 40 0.14 -2.24 13.60
CA LEU A 40 0.78 -3.06 12.59
C LEU A 40 2.08 -2.41 12.11
N VAL A 41 3.07 -3.25 11.82
CA VAL A 41 4.29 -2.89 11.09
C VAL A 41 4.30 -3.62 9.75
N MET A 42 4.66 -2.90 8.70
CA MET A 42 4.88 -3.50 7.39
C MET A 42 6.31 -4.00 7.29
N GLY A 43 6.49 -5.23 6.84
CA GLY A 43 7.81 -5.83 6.66
C GLY A 43 7.89 -6.71 5.41
N PRO A 44 9.06 -7.31 5.16
CA PRO A 44 9.25 -8.22 4.04
C PRO A 44 8.33 -9.45 4.16
N PRO A 45 8.02 -10.14 3.04
CA PRO A 45 7.29 -11.39 3.06
C PRO A 45 7.95 -12.42 4.00
N ALA A 46 7.16 -13.37 4.53
CA ALA A 46 7.71 -14.46 5.34
C ALA A 46 8.75 -15.28 4.58
N ASP A 47 8.48 -15.54 3.30
CA ASP A 47 9.42 -16.11 2.35
C ASP A 47 9.76 -15.09 1.25
N PRO A 48 10.99 -14.55 1.21
CA PRO A 48 11.39 -13.58 0.20
C PRO A 48 11.81 -14.21 -1.14
N VAL A 49 11.94 -15.55 -1.23
CA VAL A 49 12.44 -16.22 -2.44
C VAL A 49 11.56 -15.94 -3.66
N PRO A 50 10.21 -16.06 -3.61
CA PRO A 50 9.37 -15.77 -4.77
C PRO A 50 9.48 -14.30 -5.21
N PHE A 51 9.60 -13.38 -4.27
CA PHE A 51 9.77 -11.96 -4.56
C PHE A 51 11.06 -11.70 -5.33
N HIS A 52 12.20 -12.17 -4.82
CA HIS A 52 13.48 -11.98 -5.52
C HIS A 52 13.52 -12.71 -6.87
N ALA A 53 12.93 -13.90 -6.97
CA ALA A 53 12.85 -14.64 -8.22
C ALA A 53 12.05 -13.89 -9.29
N ALA A 54 10.94 -13.24 -8.92
CA ALA A 54 10.18 -12.39 -9.84
C ALA A 54 10.95 -11.12 -10.23
N MET A 55 11.65 -10.49 -9.28
CA MET A 55 12.47 -9.29 -9.55
C MET A 55 13.63 -9.56 -10.51
N ALA A 56 14.18 -10.77 -10.51
CA ALA A 56 15.27 -11.16 -11.40
C ALA A 56 14.85 -11.36 -12.88
N ARG A 57 13.56 -11.41 -13.18
CA ARG A 57 13.02 -11.69 -14.54
C ARG A 57 11.90 -10.74 -14.93
N LEU A 58 12.06 -9.47 -14.56
CA LEU A 58 11.05 -8.44 -14.79
C LEU A 58 10.69 -8.25 -16.27
N ASP A 59 11.62 -8.54 -17.17
CA ASP A 59 11.48 -8.51 -18.61
C ASP A 59 10.49 -9.56 -19.17
N THR A 60 10.15 -10.59 -18.38
CA THR A 60 9.17 -11.62 -18.77
C THR A 60 7.72 -11.17 -18.62
N TYR A 61 7.47 -10.07 -17.90
CA TYR A 61 6.12 -9.58 -17.63
C TYR A 61 5.76 -8.42 -18.57
N ALA A 62 4.51 -8.41 -19.04
CA ALA A 62 3.95 -7.28 -19.79
C ALA A 62 3.67 -6.06 -18.90
N GLY A 63 3.64 -6.25 -17.57
CA GLY A 63 3.48 -5.18 -16.61
C GLY A 63 3.44 -5.65 -15.17
N ILE A 64 3.63 -4.71 -14.24
CA ILE A 64 3.57 -4.94 -12.80
C ILE A 64 2.37 -4.19 -12.22
N ILE A 65 1.55 -4.90 -11.46
CA ILE A 65 0.33 -4.40 -10.84
C ILE A 65 0.58 -4.11 -9.36
N LEU A 66 0.16 -2.93 -8.91
CA LEU A 66 0.39 -2.40 -7.56
C LEU A 66 -0.88 -1.76 -7.02
N THR A 67 -1.49 -2.37 -6.01
CA THR A 67 -2.73 -1.88 -5.41
C THR A 67 -2.51 -1.06 -4.13
N SER A 68 -1.26 -0.99 -3.64
CA SER A 68 -0.90 -0.41 -2.35
C SER A 68 0.43 0.34 -2.43
N ALA A 69 0.55 1.43 -1.68
CA ALA A 69 1.79 2.17 -1.52
C ALA A 69 2.92 1.32 -0.91
N HIS A 70 2.59 0.31 -0.07
CA HIS A 70 3.58 -0.61 0.47
C HIS A 70 4.16 -1.55 -0.59
N GLY A 71 3.32 -2.03 -1.53
CA GLY A 71 3.82 -2.80 -2.67
C GLY A 71 4.72 -1.95 -3.58
N ALA A 72 4.35 -0.69 -3.80
CA ALA A 72 5.19 0.25 -4.55
C ALA A 72 6.52 0.52 -3.86
N ARG A 73 6.52 0.67 -2.53
CA ARG A 73 7.75 0.81 -1.74
C ARG A 73 8.65 -0.41 -1.89
N ALA A 74 8.09 -1.63 -1.71
CA ALA A 74 8.85 -2.86 -1.87
C ALA A 74 9.48 -2.99 -3.26
N LEU A 75 8.76 -2.60 -4.32
CA LEU A 75 9.31 -2.56 -5.68
C LEU A 75 10.47 -1.55 -5.80
N LEU A 76 10.27 -0.32 -5.32
CA LEU A 76 11.28 0.74 -5.41
C LEU A 76 12.54 0.41 -4.58
N ASP A 77 12.38 -0.23 -3.43
CA ASP A 77 13.50 -0.65 -2.59
C ASP A 77 14.29 -1.81 -3.24
N ALA A 78 13.64 -2.62 -4.07
CA ALA A 78 14.25 -3.74 -4.79
C ALA A 78 14.82 -3.36 -6.16
N LEU A 79 14.35 -2.26 -6.77
CA LEU A 79 14.81 -1.77 -8.07
C LEU A 79 15.94 -0.74 -7.90
N PRO A 80 17.16 -1.03 -8.40
CA PRO A 80 18.20 -0.02 -8.47
C PRO A 80 17.75 1.16 -9.33
N ALA A 81 18.14 2.38 -8.95
CA ALA A 81 17.81 3.59 -9.69
C ALA A 81 18.24 3.49 -11.16
N GLY A 82 17.32 3.78 -12.09
CA GLY A 82 17.58 3.71 -13.53
C GLY A 82 17.45 2.31 -14.16
N SER A 83 17.07 1.29 -13.39
CA SER A 83 16.81 -0.05 -13.93
C SER A 83 15.63 -0.05 -14.90
N ALA A 84 15.75 -0.82 -15.98
CA ALA A 84 14.62 -1.08 -16.85
C ALA A 84 13.55 -1.89 -16.10
N HIS A 85 12.29 -1.49 -16.28
CA HIS A 85 11.14 -2.21 -15.72
C HIS A 85 10.01 -2.20 -16.76
N PRO A 86 9.14 -3.22 -16.75
CA PRO A 86 7.93 -3.21 -17.57
C PRO A 86 6.96 -2.11 -17.09
N PRO A 87 5.90 -1.79 -17.86
CA PRO A 87 4.88 -0.83 -17.45
C PRO A 87 4.33 -1.11 -16.05
N LEU A 88 4.22 -0.06 -15.22
CA LEU A 88 3.62 -0.16 -13.90
C LEU A 88 2.14 0.26 -13.96
N TYR A 89 1.30 -0.48 -13.24
CA TYR A 89 -0.14 -0.27 -13.15
C TYR A 89 -0.52 -0.08 -11.69
N ALA A 90 -1.14 1.06 -11.38
CA ALA A 90 -1.53 1.39 -10.02
C ALA A 90 -3.05 1.62 -9.90
N VAL A 91 -3.64 1.16 -8.78
CA VAL A 91 -5.05 1.42 -8.46
C VAL A 91 -5.24 2.87 -8.00
N GLY A 92 -4.44 3.32 -7.02
CA GLY A 92 -4.63 4.59 -6.34
C GLY A 92 -3.61 5.66 -6.72
N ALA A 93 -4.05 6.92 -6.73
CA ALA A 93 -3.21 8.09 -6.97
C ALA A 93 -2.03 8.19 -5.99
N LYS A 94 -2.21 7.77 -4.72
CA LYS A 94 -1.12 7.74 -3.72
C LYS A 94 -0.01 6.78 -4.13
N THR A 95 -0.37 5.58 -4.60
CA THR A 95 0.58 4.57 -5.09
C THR A 95 1.32 5.08 -6.33
N ALA A 96 0.60 5.67 -7.29
CA ALA A 96 1.19 6.22 -8.49
C ALA A 96 2.13 7.41 -8.22
N ALA A 97 1.77 8.30 -7.30
CA ALA A 97 2.60 9.42 -6.89
C ALA A 97 3.91 8.95 -6.24
N LEU A 98 3.85 7.92 -5.38
CA LEU A 98 5.03 7.33 -4.77
C LEU A 98 5.97 6.73 -5.82
N LEU A 99 5.42 5.97 -6.76
CA LEU A 99 6.16 5.37 -7.87
C LEU A 99 6.83 6.42 -8.76
N HIS A 100 6.11 7.50 -9.08
CA HIS A 100 6.64 8.63 -9.83
C HIS A 100 7.80 9.32 -9.11
N GLN A 101 7.69 9.55 -7.80
CA GLN A 101 8.79 10.10 -6.99
C GLN A 101 10.03 9.21 -6.98
N GLY A 102 9.84 7.89 -7.09
CA GLY A 102 10.92 6.91 -7.23
C GLY A 102 11.45 6.74 -8.67
N GLY A 103 11.07 7.60 -9.61
CA GLY A 103 11.52 7.54 -11.01
C GLY A 103 10.86 6.45 -11.85
N CYS A 104 9.84 5.76 -11.32
CA CYS A 104 9.15 4.67 -11.99
C CYS A 104 7.67 5.04 -12.20
N PRO A 105 7.29 5.91 -13.14
CA PRO A 105 5.90 6.35 -13.30
C PRO A 105 4.95 5.17 -13.59
N ALA A 106 3.78 5.20 -12.96
CA ALA A 106 2.74 4.18 -13.15
C ALA A 106 1.52 4.73 -13.87
N THR A 107 0.90 3.88 -14.68
CA THR A 107 -0.39 4.15 -15.32
C THR A 107 -1.51 3.90 -14.32
N ILE A 108 -2.40 4.88 -14.19
CA ILE A 108 -3.65 4.76 -13.43
C ILE A 108 -4.83 4.79 -14.41
N PRO A 109 -5.94 4.09 -14.11
CA PRO A 109 -7.17 4.23 -14.88
C PRO A 109 -7.70 5.67 -14.77
N THR A 110 -8.38 6.15 -15.83
CA THR A 110 -8.86 7.53 -15.95
C THR A 110 -9.95 7.89 -14.94
N GLN A 111 -10.66 6.89 -14.42
CA GLN A 111 -11.64 7.03 -13.33
C GLN A 111 -10.96 6.65 -12.01
N PRO A 112 -11.31 7.29 -10.88
CA PRO A 112 -10.83 6.88 -9.55
C PRO A 112 -11.26 5.43 -9.31
N GLY A 113 -10.34 4.52 -9.58
CA GLY A 113 -10.66 3.14 -9.88
C GLY A 113 -10.30 2.26 -8.71
N ASP A 114 -11.24 1.44 -8.29
CA ASP A 114 -10.95 0.26 -7.50
C ASP A 114 -10.22 -0.81 -8.35
N ALA A 115 -10.00 -1.98 -7.76
CA ALA A 115 -9.32 -3.09 -8.40
C ALA A 115 -9.99 -3.55 -9.72
N GLN A 116 -11.31 -3.36 -9.86
CA GLN A 116 -12.07 -3.75 -11.04
C GLN A 116 -11.81 -2.80 -12.21
N ALA A 117 -11.83 -1.49 -11.96
CA ALA A 117 -11.54 -0.49 -13.00
C ALA A 117 -10.12 -0.67 -13.58
N LEU A 118 -9.14 -0.99 -12.72
CA LEU A 118 -7.79 -1.27 -13.18
C LEU A 118 -7.73 -2.54 -14.05
N ALA A 119 -8.40 -3.61 -13.64
CA ALA A 119 -8.41 -4.85 -14.41
C ALA A 119 -9.04 -4.65 -15.80
N GLN A 120 -10.18 -3.96 -15.89
CA GLN A 120 -10.82 -3.62 -17.17
C GLN A 120 -9.92 -2.77 -18.07
N PHE A 121 -9.22 -1.79 -17.48
CA PHE A 121 -8.26 -0.98 -18.21
C PHE A 121 -7.12 -1.82 -18.79
N ILE A 122 -6.56 -2.75 -18.01
CA ILE A 122 -5.52 -3.68 -18.51
C ILE A 122 -6.07 -4.55 -19.64
N LEU A 123 -7.25 -5.15 -19.49
CA LEU A 123 -7.88 -6.00 -20.52
C LEU A 123 -8.21 -5.26 -21.81
N SER A 124 -8.46 -3.95 -21.76
CA SER A 124 -8.66 -3.14 -22.98
C SER A 124 -7.39 -2.93 -23.81
N ARG A 125 -6.21 -3.24 -23.24
CA ARG A 125 -4.90 -2.97 -23.85
C ARG A 125 -4.09 -4.24 -24.13
N HIS A 126 -4.48 -5.35 -23.54
CA HIS A 126 -3.72 -6.60 -23.56
C HIS A 126 -4.61 -7.77 -23.92
N GLY A 127 -4.07 -8.72 -24.66
CA GLY A 127 -4.81 -9.91 -25.13
C GLY A 127 -4.62 -11.14 -24.24
N PRO A 128 -5.32 -12.24 -24.55
CA PRO A 128 -5.15 -13.51 -23.87
C PRO A 128 -3.69 -14.02 -23.87
N GLY A 129 -3.29 -14.71 -22.82
CA GLY A 129 -1.94 -15.24 -22.62
C GLY A 129 -0.93 -14.23 -22.05
N THR A 130 -1.27 -12.94 -22.01
CA THR A 130 -0.40 -11.88 -21.47
C THR A 130 -0.12 -12.12 -19.98
N LEU A 131 1.16 -12.14 -19.60
CA LEU A 131 1.61 -12.39 -18.23
C LEU A 131 1.87 -11.09 -17.47
N PHE A 132 1.22 -10.93 -16.32
CA PHE A 132 1.43 -9.81 -15.39
C PHE A 132 2.02 -10.29 -14.08
N LEU A 133 2.88 -9.46 -13.48
CA LEU A 133 3.29 -9.62 -12.09
C LEU A 133 2.37 -8.79 -11.19
N PHE A 134 1.78 -9.39 -10.16
CA PHE A 134 1.04 -8.65 -9.15
C PHE A 134 1.77 -8.73 -7.80
N LEU A 135 2.38 -7.62 -7.41
CA LEU A 135 3.00 -7.43 -6.11
C LEU A 135 1.95 -7.02 -5.06
N ARG A 136 1.70 -7.90 -4.10
CA ARG A 136 0.62 -7.76 -3.10
C ARG A 136 1.08 -7.93 -1.67
N ALA A 137 0.18 -7.61 -0.74
CA ALA A 137 0.29 -8.05 0.64
C ALA A 137 0.12 -9.58 0.75
N GLU A 138 0.71 -10.16 1.79
CA GLU A 138 0.55 -11.58 2.17
C GLU A 138 -0.92 -11.96 2.33
N SER A 139 -1.73 -11.04 2.86
CA SER A 139 -3.18 -11.13 2.94
C SER A 139 -3.84 -10.10 2.02
N GLY A 140 -4.99 -10.41 1.44
CA GLY A 140 -5.68 -9.51 0.52
C GLY A 140 -6.66 -10.20 -0.42
N GLN A 141 -7.53 -9.40 -1.04
CA GLN A 141 -8.51 -9.89 -2.01
C GLN A 141 -7.88 -10.10 -3.38
N GLU A 142 -8.37 -11.12 -4.09
CA GLU A 142 -7.89 -11.54 -5.41
C GLU A 142 -8.84 -11.14 -6.55
N THR A 143 -9.78 -10.23 -6.31
CA THR A 143 -10.79 -9.80 -7.29
C THR A 143 -10.15 -9.36 -8.62
N LEU A 144 -9.05 -8.61 -8.57
CA LEU A 144 -8.31 -8.18 -9.77
C LEU A 144 -7.77 -9.38 -10.56
N VAL A 145 -7.25 -10.40 -9.87
CA VAL A 145 -6.69 -11.61 -10.49
C VAL A 145 -7.79 -12.35 -11.24
N HIS A 146 -8.92 -12.58 -10.58
CA HIS A 146 -10.06 -13.28 -11.18
C HIS A 146 -10.57 -12.57 -12.43
N ILE A 147 -10.64 -11.23 -12.42
CA ILE A 147 -11.08 -10.46 -13.60
C ILE A 147 -10.08 -10.60 -14.75
N LEU A 148 -8.77 -10.48 -14.47
CA LEU A 148 -7.73 -10.61 -15.50
C LEU A 148 -7.69 -12.02 -16.09
N GLU A 149 -7.78 -13.05 -15.27
CA GLU A 149 -7.80 -14.45 -15.69
C GLU A 149 -9.06 -14.79 -16.47
N ALA A 150 -10.23 -14.27 -16.08
CA ALA A 150 -11.46 -14.41 -16.86
C ALA A 150 -11.35 -13.74 -18.25
N GLY A 151 -10.54 -12.68 -18.37
CA GLY A 151 -10.18 -12.05 -19.64
C GLY A 151 -9.07 -12.77 -20.42
N GLY A 152 -8.60 -13.92 -19.93
CA GLY A 152 -7.57 -14.74 -20.57
C GLY A 152 -6.14 -14.33 -20.29
N CYS A 153 -5.89 -13.30 -19.47
CA CYS A 153 -4.54 -12.95 -19.02
C CYS A 153 -4.05 -13.96 -17.97
N ARG A 154 -2.73 -13.99 -17.75
CA ARG A 154 -2.09 -14.76 -16.69
C ARG A 154 -1.55 -13.79 -15.64
N VAL A 155 -1.74 -14.11 -14.37
CA VAL A 155 -1.22 -13.28 -13.28
C VAL A 155 -0.33 -14.13 -12.37
N GLU A 156 0.91 -13.70 -12.20
CA GLU A 156 1.77 -14.23 -11.16
C GLU A 156 1.60 -13.41 -9.89
N LEU A 157 1.03 -14.03 -8.86
CA LEU A 157 0.87 -13.42 -7.55
C LEU A 157 2.14 -13.58 -6.73
N VAL A 158 2.71 -12.46 -6.30
CA VAL A 158 3.92 -12.45 -5.48
C VAL A 158 3.72 -11.56 -4.26
N VAL A 159 3.98 -12.14 -3.09
CA VAL A 159 3.93 -11.39 -1.83
C VAL A 159 5.14 -10.48 -1.75
N ALA A 160 4.90 -9.17 -1.76
CA ALA A 160 5.94 -8.15 -1.67
C ALA A 160 6.13 -7.62 -0.25
N TYR A 161 5.11 -7.74 0.60
CA TYR A 161 5.15 -7.30 1.99
C TYR A 161 4.10 -8.04 2.82
N ARG A 162 4.28 -8.01 4.15
CA ARG A 162 3.28 -8.49 5.10
C ARG A 162 3.04 -7.46 6.20
N ALA A 163 1.83 -7.47 6.74
CA ALA A 163 1.46 -6.71 7.91
C ALA A 163 1.62 -7.60 9.15
N MET A 164 2.44 -7.20 10.11
CA MET A 164 2.68 -7.93 11.35
C MET A 164 2.13 -7.14 12.54
N PRO A 165 1.51 -7.80 13.53
CA PRO A 165 1.04 -7.13 14.73
C PRO A 165 2.19 -6.61 15.57
N ILE A 166 2.02 -5.40 16.12
CA ILE A 166 2.85 -4.90 17.22
C ILE A 166 2.16 -5.34 18.51
N THR A 167 2.83 -6.15 19.32
CA THR A 167 2.24 -6.80 20.51
C THR A 167 2.38 -5.97 21.78
N GLN A 168 3.08 -4.83 21.74
CA GLN A 168 3.33 -3.98 22.88
C GLN A 168 3.03 -2.52 22.54
N LEU A 169 2.20 -1.87 23.37
CA LEU A 169 1.97 -0.44 23.28
C LEU A 169 3.08 0.31 24.03
N PRO A 170 3.49 1.49 23.56
CA PRO A 170 4.41 2.35 24.29
C PRO A 170 3.85 2.77 25.66
N GLU A 171 4.70 2.87 26.68
CA GLU A 171 4.32 3.28 28.05
C GLU A 171 3.49 4.57 28.13
N PRO A 172 3.79 5.65 27.36
CA PRO A 172 2.94 6.84 27.36
C PRO A 172 1.50 6.57 26.91
N VAL A 173 1.32 5.64 25.97
CA VAL A 173 -0.01 5.24 25.47
C VAL A 173 -0.74 4.39 26.50
N LEU A 174 -0.05 3.42 27.12
CA LEU A 174 -0.61 2.66 28.22
C LEU A 174 -1.05 3.57 29.36
N THR A 175 -0.22 4.52 29.75
CA THR A 175 -0.53 5.49 30.81
C THR A 175 -1.78 6.31 30.47
N ALA A 176 -1.86 6.86 29.26
CA ALA A 176 -3.00 7.66 28.82
C ALA A 176 -4.30 6.83 28.77
N LEU A 177 -4.22 5.56 28.37
CA LEU A 177 -5.36 4.64 28.38
C LEU A 177 -5.83 4.34 29.81
N HIS A 178 -4.93 4.02 30.73
CA HIS A 178 -5.26 3.77 32.14
C HIS A 178 -5.90 4.99 32.81
N ARG A 179 -5.42 6.20 32.48
CA ARG A 179 -5.96 7.47 32.99
C ARG A 179 -7.22 7.94 32.28
N ARG A 180 -7.71 7.21 31.26
CA ARG A 180 -8.86 7.59 30.42
C ARG A 180 -8.69 8.96 29.75
N GLU A 181 -7.46 9.30 29.39
CA GLU A 181 -7.11 10.57 28.74
C GLU A 181 -7.31 10.48 27.21
N VAL A 182 -7.37 9.27 26.65
CA VAL A 182 -7.65 9.05 25.21
C VAL A 182 -9.11 9.37 24.90
N SER A 183 -9.33 10.37 24.06
CA SER A 183 -10.66 10.83 23.64
C SER A 183 -11.25 10.05 22.47
N ALA A 184 -10.40 9.52 21.59
CA ALA A 184 -10.80 8.69 20.44
C ALA A 184 -9.62 7.89 19.91
N ILE A 185 -9.92 6.85 19.12
CA ILE A 185 -8.94 6.00 18.44
C ILE A 185 -9.16 6.10 16.92
N SER A 186 -8.08 6.28 16.17
CA SER A 186 -8.07 6.25 14.70
C SER A 186 -7.38 5.00 14.18
N PHE A 187 -7.98 4.38 13.16
CA PHE A 187 -7.50 3.19 12.45
C PHE A 187 -7.15 3.49 10.99
#